data_AF-A0A2M8GHR2-F1
#
_entry.id   AF-A0A2M8GHR2-F1
#
_cell.length_a   1.000
_cell.length_b   1.000
_cell.length_c   1.000
_cell.angle_alpha   90.00
_cell.angle_beta   90.00
_cell.angle_gamma   90.00
#
_symmetry.space_group_name_H-M   'P 1'
#
loop_
_entity.id
_entity.type
_entity.pdbx_description
1 polymer ?
#
loop_
_entity_poly.entity_id
_entity_poly.type
_entity_poly.pdbx_seq_one_letter_code
_entity_poly.pdbx_strand_id
1 'polypeptide(L)'
;MKKYAKVSGILFVLIGAVLVLRFVLGGNEDTWICQDGAWIKHGNPSQPQPVIPCEKDGQTIDELTPAGEYKKVSFEESQKIAQDFASGTSTYKFDGQNLKLDFSAALECPYCWEFTFSYESRQGGYGDRTGKILTQVITPHKLLVTVQEGKVIAAVVDGTYDELNNRFVK
;
A
#
# COMPACT_ATOMS: atom_id res chain seq x y z
N MET A 1 -40.38 -7.43 -65.97
CA MET A 1 -40.53 -6.18 -65.18
C MET A 1 -40.88 -6.43 -63.71
N LYS A 2 -41.98 -7.12 -63.37
CA LYS A 2 -42.40 -7.37 -61.96
C LYS A 2 -41.40 -8.17 -61.09
N LYS A 3 -40.64 -9.12 -61.67
CA LYS A 3 -39.62 -9.90 -60.95
C LYS A 3 -38.43 -9.05 -60.52
N TYR A 4 -37.98 -8.13 -61.37
CA TYR A 4 -36.90 -7.19 -61.07
C TYR A 4 -37.32 -6.13 -60.03
N ALA A 5 -38.59 -5.73 -60.03
CA ALA A 5 -39.14 -4.83 -59.00
C ALA A 5 -39.12 -5.48 -57.59
N LYS A 6 -39.45 -6.78 -57.47
CA LYS A 6 -39.38 -7.50 -56.20
C LYS A 6 -37.94 -7.69 -55.71
N VAL A 7 -37.03 -8.05 -56.61
CA VAL A 7 -35.59 -8.20 -56.29
C VAL A 7 -34.98 -6.86 -55.88
N SER A 8 -35.31 -5.78 -56.59
CA SER A 8 -34.88 -4.42 -56.23
C SER A 8 -35.42 -4.00 -54.86
N GLY A 9 -36.69 -4.28 -54.55
CA GLY A 9 -37.28 -3.96 -53.25
C GLY A 9 -36.58 -4.67 -52.08
N ILE A 10 -36.28 -5.96 -52.24
CA ILE A 10 -35.53 -6.74 -51.23
C ILE A 10 -34.11 -6.16 -51.05
N LEU A 11 -33.43 -5.81 -52.15
CA LEU A 11 -32.10 -5.23 -52.10
C LEU A 11 -32.09 -3.88 -51.36
N PHE A 12 -33.07 -3.00 -51.61
CA PHE A 12 -33.19 -1.73 -50.90
C PHE A 12 -33.46 -1.92 -49.40
N VAL A 13 -34.27 -2.91 -49.02
CA VAL A 13 -34.51 -3.22 -47.60
C VAL A 13 -33.24 -3.74 -46.93
N LEU A 14 -32.46 -4.60 -47.60
CA LEU A 14 -31.19 -5.10 -47.07
C LEU A 14 -30.15 -3.98 -46.92
N ILE A 15 -30.02 -3.11 -47.91
CA ILE A 15 -29.12 -1.94 -47.84
C ILE A 15 -29.55 -0.99 -46.71
N GLY A 16 -30.86 -0.71 -46.60
CA GLY A 16 -31.43 0.10 -45.52
C GLY A 16 -31.14 -0.50 -44.15
N ALA A 17 -31.30 -1.82 -43.98
CA ALA A 17 -31.00 -2.51 -42.74
C ALA A 17 -29.51 -2.40 -42.36
N VAL A 18 -28.58 -2.53 -43.31
CA VAL A 18 -27.14 -2.36 -43.08
C VAL A 18 -26.80 -0.92 -42.67
N LEU A 19 -27.42 0.08 -43.29
CA LEU A 19 -27.22 1.48 -42.94
C LEU A 19 -27.73 1.81 -41.53
N VAL A 20 -28.90 1.28 -41.15
CA VAL A 20 -29.44 1.44 -39.79
C VAL A 20 -28.55 0.72 -38.77
N LEU A 21 -28.07 -0.49 -39.05
CA LEU A 21 -27.12 -1.20 -38.17
C LEU A 21 -25.82 -0.41 -37.98
N ARG A 22 -25.30 0.21 -39.04
CA ARG A 22 -24.13 1.10 -38.96
C ARG A 22 -24.38 2.33 -38.10
N PHE A 23 -25.58 2.89 -38.11
CA PHE A 23 -25.91 4.10 -37.35
C PHE A 23 -26.28 3.80 -35.88
N VAL A 24 -26.84 2.62 -35.59
CA VAL A 24 -27.22 2.20 -34.23
C VAL A 24 -26.06 1.56 -33.47
N LEU A 25 -25.15 0.86 -34.16
CA LEU A 25 -23.97 0.24 -33.54
C LEU A 25 -22.65 1.00 -33.79
N GLY A 26 -22.63 1.96 -34.70
CA GLY A 26 -21.48 2.83 -34.94
C GLY A 26 -21.45 3.95 -33.90
N GLY A 27 -20.40 3.99 -33.08
CA GLY A 27 -20.19 5.07 -32.12
C GLY A 27 -19.92 6.43 -32.80
N ASN A 28 -19.78 7.48 -31.99
CA ASN A 28 -19.57 8.85 -32.47
C ASN A 28 -18.38 8.95 -33.43
N GLU A 29 -18.60 9.62 -34.56
CA GLU A 29 -17.64 9.74 -35.67
C GLU A 29 -16.51 10.75 -35.42
N ASP A 30 -16.77 11.77 -34.61
CA ASP A 30 -15.85 12.86 -34.27
C ASP A 30 -15.25 12.69 -32.87
N THR A 31 -14.45 11.63 -32.67
CA THR A 31 -13.85 11.32 -31.36
C THR A 31 -12.36 10.98 -31.47
N TRP A 32 -11.63 11.14 -30.36
CA TRP A 32 -10.28 10.62 -30.24
C TRP A 32 -10.36 9.11 -30.00
N ILE A 33 -9.66 8.32 -30.82
CA ILE A 33 -9.62 6.86 -30.70
C ILE A 33 -8.22 6.44 -30.28
N CYS A 34 -8.13 5.59 -29.27
CA CYS A 34 -6.85 5.00 -28.88
C CYS A 34 -6.50 3.86 -29.84
N GLN A 35 -5.44 4.06 -30.63
CA GLN A 35 -4.92 3.04 -31.53
C GLN A 35 -3.41 2.94 -31.34
N ASP A 36 -2.95 1.74 -30.99
CA ASP A 36 -1.54 1.37 -30.82
C ASP A 36 -0.75 2.27 -29.85
N GLY A 37 -1.39 2.63 -28.74
CA GLY A 37 -0.78 3.46 -27.70
C GLY A 37 -0.81 4.96 -28.00
N ALA A 38 -1.39 5.37 -29.14
CA ALA A 38 -1.51 6.75 -29.55
C ALA A 38 -2.96 7.19 -29.73
N TRP A 39 -3.27 8.42 -29.31
CA TRP A 39 -4.53 9.07 -29.65
C TRP A 39 -4.52 9.47 -31.11
N ILE A 40 -5.35 8.80 -31.91
CA ILE A 40 -5.53 9.11 -33.32
C ILE A 40 -6.79 9.96 -33.45
N LYS A 41 -6.66 11.07 -34.19
CA LYS A 41 -7.78 11.97 -34.49
C LYS A 41 -8.73 11.26 -35.47
N HIS A 42 -9.97 10.99 -35.05
CA HIS A 42 -11.02 10.46 -35.92
C HIS A 42 -12.09 11.54 -36.11
N GLY A 43 -12.34 11.94 -37.37
CA GLY A 43 -13.21 13.08 -37.68
C GLY A 43 -12.63 14.42 -37.23
N ASN A 44 -13.49 15.29 -36.67
CA ASN A 44 -13.10 16.58 -36.12
C ASN A 44 -13.57 16.76 -34.66
N PRO A 45 -12.94 16.07 -33.69
CA PRO A 45 -13.29 16.19 -32.29
C PRO A 45 -13.22 17.65 -31.82
N SER A 46 -14.27 18.11 -31.17
CA SER A 46 -14.36 19.45 -30.57
C SER A 46 -13.53 19.56 -29.28
N GLN A 47 -13.23 18.42 -28.65
CA GLN A 47 -12.41 18.35 -27.45
C GLN A 47 -10.91 18.29 -27.79
N PRO A 48 -10.05 18.95 -27.01
CA PRO A 48 -8.60 18.85 -27.19
C PRO A 48 -8.15 17.39 -27.04
N GLN A 49 -7.03 17.03 -27.68
CA GLN A 49 -6.45 15.70 -27.54
C GLN A 49 -6.26 15.36 -26.06
N PRO A 50 -6.68 14.17 -25.59
CA PRO A 50 -6.45 13.77 -24.22
C PRO A 50 -4.95 13.76 -23.91
N VAL A 51 -4.58 14.36 -22.78
CA VAL A 51 -3.20 14.39 -22.27
C VAL A 51 -2.82 13.11 -21.51
N ILE A 52 -3.80 12.23 -21.28
CA ILE A 52 -3.63 10.94 -20.61
C ILE A 52 -3.09 9.93 -21.63
N PRO A 53 -2.07 9.13 -21.31
CA PRO A 53 -1.61 8.02 -22.17
C PRO A 53 -2.79 7.11 -22.53
N CYS A 54 -2.86 6.71 -23.79
CA CYS A 54 -3.90 5.81 -24.25
C CYS A 54 -3.34 4.38 -24.12
N GLU A 55 -3.81 3.63 -23.12
CA GLU A 55 -3.30 2.30 -22.80
C GLU A 55 -4.33 1.24 -23.23
N LYS A 56 -3.90 0.29 -24.06
CA LYS A 56 -4.71 -0.88 -24.41
C LYS A 56 -4.55 -1.89 -23.28
N ASP A 57 -5.69 -2.36 -22.78
CA ASP A 57 -5.88 -3.45 -21.81
C ASP A 57 -5.82 -3.08 -20.32
N GLY A 58 -7.01 -2.92 -19.73
CA GLY A 58 -7.39 -3.63 -18.51
C GLY A 58 -6.58 -3.42 -17.23
N GLN A 59 -5.74 -2.40 -17.12
CA GLN A 59 -5.13 -2.02 -15.84
C GLN A 59 -6.05 -1.03 -15.13
N THR A 60 -6.65 -1.50 -14.05
CA THR A 60 -7.31 -0.68 -13.04
C THR A 60 -6.36 0.43 -12.62
N ILE A 61 -6.91 1.63 -12.49
CA ILE A 61 -6.32 2.87 -11.99
C ILE A 61 -5.58 2.71 -10.64
N ASP A 62 -4.42 2.07 -10.68
CA ASP A 62 -3.41 2.06 -9.62
C ASP A 62 -2.17 2.81 -10.10
N GLU A 63 -2.31 4.02 -10.65
CA GLU A 63 -1.13 4.83 -11.00
C GLU A 63 -1.44 6.34 -10.98
N LEU A 64 -1.72 6.84 -9.78
CA LEU A 64 -0.98 8.00 -9.32
C LEU A 64 0.05 7.43 -8.34
N THR A 65 1.21 7.00 -8.83
CA THR A 65 2.33 6.59 -7.97
C THR A 65 2.91 7.83 -7.28
N PRO A 66 3.02 7.80 -5.95
CA PRO A 66 4.22 8.34 -5.32
C PRO A 66 4.94 7.21 -4.59
N ALA A 67 6.24 7.09 -4.86
CA ALA A 67 7.26 6.48 -4.01
C ALA A 67 6.84 5.31 -3.08
N GLY A 68 7.06 4.08 -3.54
CA GLY A 68 7.20 2.89 -2.69
C GLY A 68 6.01 1.94 -2.74
N GLU A 69 6.27 0.71 -3.19
CA GLU A 69 5.33 -0.41 -3.05
C GLU A 69 5.20 -0.76 -1.56
N TYR A 70 4.13 -0.33 -0.90
CA TYR A 70 3.88 -0.62 0.52
C TYR A 70 3.67 -2.12 0.72
N LYS A 71 4.52 -2.77 1.53
CA LYS A 71 4.32 -4.19 1.86
C LYS A 71 3.05 -4.34 2.71
N LYS A 72 2.02 -4.96 2.13
CA LYS A 72 0.80 -5.33 2.85
C LYS A 72 1.12 -6.36 3.93
N VAL A 73 0.92 -5.97 5.19
CA VAL A 73 1.14 -6.80 6.38
C VAL A 73 -0.09 -6.71 7.28
N SER A 74 -0.44 -7.79 7.99
CA SER A 74 -1.59 -7.80 8.91
C SER A 74 -1.22 -7.22 10.29
N PHE A 75 -2.24 -6.90 11.09
CA PHE A 75 -2.03 -6.47 12.47
C PHE A 75 -1.33 -7.57 13.29
N GLU A 76 -1.77 -8.82 13.16
CA GLU A 76 -1.24 -9.97 13.90
C GLU A 76 0.21 -10.27 13.51
N GLU A 77 0.53 -10.17 12.21
CA GLU A 77 1.89 -10.32 11.72
C GLU A 77 2.79 -9.20 12.29
N SER A 78 2.31 -7.95 12.30
CA SER A 78 3.04 -6.82 12.86
C SER A 78 3.24 -6.93 14.36
N GLN A 79 2.23 -7.42 15.10
CA GLN A 79 2.33 -7.67 16.54
C GLN A 79 3.38 -8.75 16.83
N LYS A 80 3.40 -9.83 16.02
CA LYS A 80 4.39 -10.89 16.16
C LYS A 80 5.81 -10.36 15.88
N ILE A 81 5.98 -9.55 14.82
CA ILE A 81 7.26 -8.90 14.51
C ILE A 81 7.72 -8.03 15.68
N ALA A 82 6.82 -7.22 16.24
CA ALA A 82 7.13 -6.35 17.38
C ALA A 82 7.51 -7.15 18.64
N GLN A 83 6.80 -8.24 18.92
CA GLN A 83 7.07 -9.10 20.08
C GLN A 83 8.38 -9.87 19.94
N ASP A 84 8.64 -10.44 18.76
CA ASP A 84 9.90 -11.12 18.44
C ASP A 84 11.07 -10.12 18.59
N PHE A 85 10.93 -8.89 18.06
CA PHE A 85 11.92 -7.83 18.22
C PHE A 85 12.12 -7.43 19.68
N ALA A 86 11.03 -7.18 20.43
CA ALA A 86 11.07 -6.77 21.84
C ALA A 86 11.88 -7.76 22.70
N SER A 87 11.66 -9.06 22.51
CA SER A 87 12.40 -10.12 23.20
C SER A 87 13.88 -10.21 22.79
N GLY A 88 14.23 -9.65 21.63
CA GLY A 88 15.58 -9.61 21.08
C GLY A 88 16.37 -8.33 21.36
N THR A 89 15.74 -7.33 21.99
CA THR A 89 16.38 -6.04 22.30
C THR A 89 17.55 -6.18 23.27
N SER A 90 18.47 -5.23 23.23
CA SER A 90 19.71 -5.29 24.01
C SER A 90 19.46 -5.16 25.51
N THR A 91 18.54 -4.30 25.94
CA THR A 91 18.15 -4.19 27.35
C THR A 91 17.46 -5.47 27.83
N TYR A 92 16.48 -5.98 27.08
CA TYR A 92 15.74 -7.18 27.47
C TYR A 92 16.63 -8.42 27.49
N LYS A 93 17.51 -8.62 26.50
CA LYS A 93 18.42 -9.78 26.47
C LYS A 93 19.44 -9.80 27.60
N PHE A 94 19.82 -8.63 28.12
CA PHE A 94 20.82 -8.55 29.17
C PHE A 94 20.31 -9.15 30.48
N ASP A 95 19.10 -8.77 30.90
CA ASP A 95 18.53 -9.21 32.19
C ASP A 95 17.00 -9.06 32.30
N GLY A 96 16.30 -8.95 31.18
CA GLY A 96 14.86 -8.76 31.09
C GLY A 96 14.04 -10.04 31.34
N GLN A 97 12.87 -9.87 31.93
CA GLN A 97 11.90 -10.93 32.22
C GLN A 97 10.46 -10.37 32.20
N ASN A 98 9.48 -11.27 32.18
CA ASN A 98 8.04 -10.92 32.27
C ASN A 98 7.54 -10.01 31.13
N LEU A 99 8.05 -10.19 29.89
CA LEU A 99 7.59 -9.43 28.73
C LEU A 99 6.10 -9.63 28.48
N LYS A 100 5.35 -8.53 28.43
CA LYS A 100 3.91 -8.52 28.23
C LYS A 100 3.52 -7.38 27.30
N LEU A 101 2.60 -7.64 26.37
CA LEU A 101 1.94 -6.60 25.59
C LEU A 101 0.88 -5.91 26.46
N ASP A 102 1.00 -4.59 26.64
CA ASP A 102 0.04 -3.79 27.41
C ASP A 102 -0.92 -3.00 26.51
N PHE A 103 -0.43 -2.51 25.38
CA PHE A 103 -1.20 -1.65 24.48
C PHE A 103 -0.78 -1.83 23.03
N SER A 104 -1.73 -1.67 22.12
CA SER A 104 -1.50 -1.62 20.68
C SER A 104 -2.43 -0.58 20.04
N ALA A 105 -1.92 0.11 19.02
CA ALA A 105 -2.68 1.09 18.26
C ALA A 105 -2.29 1.08 16.78
N ALA A 106 -3.25 1.37 15.91
CA ALA A 106 -2.98 1.73 14.53
C ALA A 106 -2.58 3.21 14.46
N LEU A 107 -1.59 3.54 13.61
CA LEU A 107 -1.12 4.91 13.38
C LEU A 107 -1.64 5.45 12.05
N GLU A 108 -1.51 6.76 11.84
CA GLU A 108 -1.93 7.47 10.62
C GLU A 108 -0.97 7.25 9.44
N CYS A 109 -0.64 5.99 9.11
CA CYS A 109 0.07 5.62 7.89
C CYS A 109 -0.23 4.18 7.42
N PRO A 110 0.01 3.84 6.14
CA PRO A 110 -0.27 2.52 5.60
C PRO A 110 0.53 1.42 6.32
N TYR A 111 -0.17 0.39 6.80
CA TYR A 111 0.43 -0.76 7.50
C TYR A 111 1.33 -0.36 8.68
N CYS A 112 0.89 0.66 9.44
CA CYS A 112 1.60 1.18 10.60
C CYS A 112 0.90 0.88 11.92
N TRP A 113 1.63 0.31 12.87
CA TRP A 113 1.15 0.03 14.22
C TRP A 113 2.20 0.34 15.27
N GLU A 114 1.72 0.73 16.44
CA GLU A 114 2.51 0.89 17.65
C GLU A 114 2.11 -0.19 18.65
N PHE A 115 3.11 -0.76 19.32
CA PHE A 115 2.95 -1.76 20.36
C PHE A 115 3.75 -1.32 21.58
N THR A 116 3.10 -1.27 22.74
CA THR A 116 3.76 -1.01 24.02
C THR A 116 3.85 -2.31 24.81
N PHE A 117 5.08 -2.70 25.11
CA PHE A 117 5.39 -3.84 25.98
C PHE A 117 5.89 -3.36 27.34
N SER A 118 5.47 -4.03 28.41
CA SER A 118 6.12 -3.93 29.71
C SER A 118 6.98 -5.15 29.97
N TYR A 119 8.07 -4.94 30.71
CA TYR A 119 8.92 -5.99 31.25
C TYR A 119 9.69 -5.47 32.46
N GLU A 120 10.41 -6.37 33.12
CA GLU A 120 11.28 -6.04 34.25
C GLU A 120 12.72 -6.43 33.94
N SER A 121 13.67 -5.55 34.21
CA SER A 121 15.10 -5.88 34.24
C SER A 121 15.55 -6.12 35.67
N ARG A 122 16.48 -7.07 35.88
CA ARG A 122 17.02 -7.37 37.22
C ARG A 122 17.94 -6.28 37.76
N GLN A 123 18.44 -5.43 36.87
CA GLN A 123 19.39 -4.38 37.15
C GLN A 123 18.97 -3.11 36.41
N GLY A 124 19.34 -1.95 36.95
CA GLY A 124 19.03 -0.69 36.29
C GLY A 124 19.85 -0.45 35.03
N GLY A 125 19.33 0.46 34.19
CA GLY A 125 20.00 0.97 32.99
C GLY A 125 19.48 0.35 31.68
N TYR A 126 20.14 0.74 30.58
CA TYR A 126 19.71 0.42 29.22
C TYR A 126 20.86 -0.18 28.41
N GLY A 127 20.48 -1.01 27.44
CA GLY A 127 21.36 -1.68 26.50
C GLY A 127 22.27 -2.74 27.11
N ASP A 128 23.32 -3.07 26.36
CA ASP A 128 24.40 -3.92 26.88
C ASP A 128 25.19 -3.17 27.96
N ARG A 129 25.30 -3.84 29.10
CA ARG A 129 25.84 -3.34 30.34
C ARG A 129 27.03 -4.16 30.83
N THR A 130 27.56 -5.05 29.98
CA THR A 130 28.73 -5.86 30.27
C THR A 130 29.92 -4.98 30.68
N GLY A 131 30.55 -5.32 31.81
CA GLY A 131 31.71 -4.59 32.34
C GLY A 131 31.39 -3.27 33.06
N LYS A 132 30.13 -2.89 33.20
CA LYS A 132 29.70 -1.72 33.99
C LYS A 132 29.42 -2.12 35.45
N ILE A 133 29.49 -1.16 36.37
CA ILE A 133 29.00 -1.33 37.74
C ILE A 133 27.48 -1.14 37.71
N LEU A 134 26.73 -2.11 38.23
CA LEU A 134 25.28 -2.17 38.05
C LEU A 134 24.53 -2.14 39.37
N THR A 135 23.34 -1.55 39.34
CA THR A 135 22.45 -1.50 40.50
C THR A 135 21.67 -2.80 40.61
N GLN A 136 21.58 -3.37 41.82
CA GLN A 136 20.83 -4.60 42.08
C GLN A 136 19.36 -4.29 42.43
N VAL A 137 18.65 -3.68 41.49
CA VAL A 137 17.25 -3.26 41.68
C VAL A 137 16.43 -3.70 40.48
N ILE A 138 15.31 -4.38 40.75
CA ILE A 138 14.32 -4.71 39.73
C ILE A 138 13.76 -3.41 39.16
N THR A 139 13.98 -3.19 37.86
CA THR A 139 13.60 -1.96 37.17
C THR A 139 12.51 -2.28 36.16
N PRO A 140 11.29 -1.78 36.35
CA PRO A 140 10.23 -1.94 35.35
C PRO A 140 10.50 -1.02 34.16
N HIS A 141 10.28 -1.54 32.96
CA HIS A 141 10.49 -0.84 31.71
C HIS A 141 9.23 -0.87 30.83
N LYS A 142 9.05 0.18 30.04
CA LYS A 142 8.06 0.24 28.95
C LYS A 142 8.77 0.42 27.62
N LEU A 143 8.67 -0.57 26.75
CA LEU A 143 9.21 -0.53 25.40
C LEU A 143 8.10 -0.22 24.41
N LEU A 144 8.23 0.90 23.72
CA LEU A 144 7.38 1.31 22.61
C LEU A 144 8.04 0.87 21.30
N VAL A 145 7.38 -0.01 20.54
CA VAL A 145 7.84 -0.51 19.25
C VAL A 145 6.87 -0.05 18.16
N THR A 146 7.39 0.60 17.13
CA THR A 146 6.62 0.99 15.95
C THR A 146 7.01 0.11 14.78
N VAL A 147 6.01 -0.53 14.17
CA VAL A 147 6.15 -1.35 12.96
C VAL A 147 5.45 -0.67 11.80
N GLN A 148 6.15 -0.51 10.69
CA GLN A 148 5.63 0.00 9.43
C GLN A 148 5.99 -0.99 8.32
N GLU A 149 5.00 -1.41 7.54
CA GLU A 149 5.19 -2.31 6.37
C GLU A 149 5.97 -3.60 6.73
N GLY A 150 5.75 -4.11 7.94
CA GLY A 150 6.43 -5.30 8.46
C GLY A 150 7.90 -5.09 8.87
N LYS A 151 8.34 -3.85 9.05
CA LYS A 151 9.67 -3.52 9.57
C LYS A 151 9.54 -2.71 10.86
N VAL A 152 10.38 -3.00 11.84
CA VAL A 152 10.50 -2.17 13.04
C VAL A 152 11.24 -0.88 12.66
N ILE A 153 10.56 0.26 12.79
CA ILE A 153 11.12 1.58 12.44
C ILE A 153 11.50 2.40 13.69
N ALA A 154 10.96 2.06 14.85
CA ALA A 154 11.31 2.67 16.12
C ALA A 154 11.16 1.64 17.25
N ALA A 155 12.05 1.72 18.23
CA ALA A 155 11.99 0.90 19.43
C ALA A 155 12.61 1.68 20.59
N VAL A 156 11.77 2.27 21.45
CA VAL A 156 12.23 3.17 22.52
C VAL A 156 11.79 2.66 23.88
N VAL A 157 12.74 2.41 24.77
CA VAL A 157 12.50 2.03 26.17
C VAL A 157 12.42 3.27 27.03
N ASP A 158 11.34 3.38 27.81
CA ASP A 158 11.03 4.46 28.77
C ASP A 158 11.10 5.87 28.17
N GLY A 159 10.92 6.00 26.84
CA GLY A 159 11.15 7.26 26.13
C GLY A 159 12.61 7.74 26.15
N THR A 160 13.54 6.92 26.64
CA THR A 160 14.90 7.32 27.01
C THR A 160 15.97 6.66 26.15
N TYR A 161 15.80 5.39 25.78
CA TYR A 161 16.81 4.62 25.05
C TYR A 161 16.24 3.99 23.79
N ASP A 162 16.88 4.26 22.66
CA ASP A 162 16.58 3.70 21.35
C ASP A 162 17.29 2.35 21.18
N GLU A 163 16.52 1.26 21.24
CA GLU A 163 16.98 -0.12 21.08
C GLU A 163 17.35 -0.46 19.64
N LEU A 164 16.76 0.23 18.67
CA LEU A 164 17.04 -0.01 17.26
C LEU A 164 18.44 0.51 16.91
N ASN A 165 18.80 1.68 17.45
CA ASN A 165 20.07 2.33 17.18
C ASN A 165 21.09 2.22 18.33
N ASN A 166 20.75 1.55 19.42
CA ASN A 166 21.57 1.37 20.62
C ASN A 166 22.14 2.68 21.19
N ARG A 167 21.27 3.67 21.41
CA ARG A 167 21.68 5.00 21.90
C ARG A 167 20.59 5.66 22.72
N PHE A 168 20.97 6.61 23.57
CA PHE A 168 19.99 7.47 24.24
C PHE A 168 19.29 8.40 23.24
N VAL A 169 17.98 8.56 23.43
CA VAL A 169 17.18 9.58 22.74
C VAL A 169 17.61 10.94 23.27
N LYS A 170 17.88 11.90 22.38
CA LYS A 170 18.29 13.27 22.72
C LYS A 170 17.10 14.20 22.86
#